data_AF-A0A960NQF6-F1
#
_entry.id   AF-A0A960NQF6-F1
#
_cell.length_a   1.000
_cell.length_b   1.000
_cell.length_c   1.000
_cell.angle_alpha   90.00
_cell.angle_beta   90.00
_cell.angle_gamma   90.00
#
_symmetry.space_group_name_H-M   'P 1'
#
loop_
_entity.id
_entity.type
_entity.pdbx_description
1 polymer ?
#
loop_
_entity_poly.entity_id
_entity_poly.type
_entity_poly.pdbx_seq_one_letter_code
_entity_poly.pdbx_strand_id
1 'polypeptide(L)'
;STYLKLRWMRVGVYAIIAGLLIAEQRGQMRPVLSMLDADNGAYTAVADDAEQRDLKARAVVVTLWPGDSHYTSLYQYFASIHRIRLANGYRPFVPQAYKEHFYSVFETVNRGNLLPEQVDALLDRGIEYLLIHEDLYPEKVSPFPIGFVLKQYFHHPRLRLLERDGPVWAFRLLREERTVSPIVEDWKTWIPARSIEAEAWKRHGGTSLAGDDASGGQFVRFENQGDILWSTMAAITDADQLRWSLRVRGHGKLRIEIFVQHQSAGELPLMIDSDDWTWMDIPMPQTDPHLVHQFGAEWVEGSVDLDHGQLIAGASLTDLFQHSPDGHISLPAALFFHAGETDTETQGVVFTSDYHRDGIVFYGPRLPLEPGRYRIRVDATSEAPDGATYGEWAFEQPRGVVRQRFPMAGSETLDTTIDLPSNLPWQLVFVRRTDDALSIRSVEIERLK
;
A
#
# COMPACT_ATOMS: atom_id res chain seq x y z
N SER A 1 41.59 29.56 -45.15
CA SER A 1 40.15 29.39 -44.87
C SER A 1 39.95 28.75 -43.49
N THR A 2 40.01 29.57 -42.44
CA THR A 2 39.83 29.13 -41.04
C THR A 2 38.36 28.80 -40.74
N TYR A 3 37.45 29.54 -41.38
CA TYR A 3 36.00 29.33 -41.31
C TYR A 3 35.57 27.93 -41.78
N LEU A 4 36.17 27.40 -42.85
CA LEU A 4 35.81 26.08 -43.36
C LEU A 4 36.23 24.97 -42.38
N LYS A 5 37.41 25.08 -41.75
CA LYS A 5 37.88 24.14 -40.71
C LYS A 5 36.97 24.17 -39.49
N LEU A 6 36.56 25.36 -39.04
CA LEU A 6 35.64 25.51 -37.91
C LEU A 6 34.26 24.91 -38.19
N ARG A 7 33.75 25.05 -39.43
CA ARG A 7 32.48 24.46 -39.87
C ARG A 7 32.54 22.94 -39.84
N TRP A 8 33.60 22.33 -40.39
CA TRP A 8 33.76 20.87 -40.39
C TRP A 8 33.95 20.30 -38.98
N MET A 9 34.68 21.00 -38.11
CA MET A 9 34.82 20.61 -36.71
C MET A 9 33.48 20.60 -35.98
N ARG A 10 32.64 21.63 -36.18
CA ARG A 10 31.28 21.66 -35.60
C ARG A 10 30.40 20.52 -36.10
N VAL A 11 30.43 20.24 -37.40
CA VAL A 11 29.69 19.11 -37.99
C VAL A 11 30.16 17.78 -37.39
N GLY A 12 31.48 17.59 -37.23
CA GLY A 12 32.03 16.40 -36.58
C GLY A 12 31.58 16.23 -35.13
N VAL A 13 31.59 17.31 -34.34
CA VAL A 13 31.10 17.29 -32.95
C VAL A 13 29.62 16.94 -32.89
N TYR A 14 28.77 17.55 -33.72
CA TYR A 14 27.34 17.22 -33.75
C TYR A 14 27.07 15.77 -34.18
N ALA A 15 27.83 15.25 -35.15
CA ALA A 15 27.71 13.86 -35.56
C ALA A 15 28.12 12.88 -34.43
N ILE A 16 29.16 13.21 -33.66
CA ILE A 16 29.56 12.43 -32.48
C ILE A 16 28.48 12.46 -31.41
N ILE A 17 27.93 13.64 -31.07
CA ILE A 17 26.86 13.77 -30.08
C ILE A 17 25.61 12.99 -30.53
N ALA A 18 25.20 13.13 -31.79
CA ALA A 18 24.06 12.37 -32.32
C ALA A 18 24.32 10.86 -32.29
N GLY A 19 25.54 10.42 -32.63
CA GLY A 19 25.94 9.01 -32.55
C GLY A 19 25.92 8.47 -31.12
N LEU A 20 26.41 9.25 -30.14
CA LEU A 20 26.36 8.91 -28.72
C LEU A 20 24.92 8.84 -28.21
N LEU A 21 24.07 9.81 -28.56
CA LEU A 21 22.65 9.79 -28.21
C LEU A 21 21.93 8.58 -28.81
N ILE A 22 22.20 8.22 -30.07
CA ILE A 22 21.61 7.02 -30.69
C ILE A 22 22.13 5.75 -30.01
N ALA A 23 23.42 5.67 -29.67
CA ALA A 23 24.00 4.51 -28.99
C ALA A 23 23.45 4.35 -27.58
N GLU A 24 23.35 5.45 -26.82
CA GLU A 24 22.71 5.51 -25.51
C GLU A 24 21.23 5.10 -25.62
N GLN A 25 20.49 5.72 -26.54
CA GLN A 25 19.07 5.44 -26.73
C GLN A 25 18.84 3.99 -27.19
N ARG A 26 19.71 3.40 -28.01
CA ARG A 26 19.65 1.96 -28.34
C ARG A 26 20.00 1.07 -27.17
N GLY A 27 20.92 1.48 -26.30
CA GLY A 27 21.24 0.77 -25.06
C GLY A 27 20.11 0.82 -24.02
N GLN A 28 19.38 1.94 -23.98
CA GLN A 28 18.26 2.17 -23.05
C GLN A 28 16.92 1.66 -23.58
N MET A 29 16.67 1.75 -24.90
CA MET A 29 15.43 1.27 -25.51
C MET A 29 15.52 -0.24 -25.73
N ARG A 30 14.86 -0.98 -24.85
CA ARG A 30 14.45 -2.36 -25.10
C ARG A 30 12.98 -2.33 -25.51
N PRO A 31 12.65 -2.18 -26.82
CA PRO A 31 11.26 -2.17 -27.23
C PRO A 31 10.64 -3.53 -26.90
N VAL A 32 9.72 -3.54 -25.96
CA VAL A 32 8.89 -4.70 -25.64
C VAL A 32 7.55 -4.50 -26.31
N LEU A 33 7.06 -5.52 -27.00
CA LEU A 33 5.69 -5.53 -27.49
C LEU A 33 4.78 -5.92 -26.33
N SER A 34 4.00 -4.97 -25.84
CA SER A 34 2.92 -5.28 -24.90
C SER A 34 1.77 -5.89 -25.70
N MET A 35 1.53 -7.17 -25.48
CA MET A 35 0.27 -7.79 -25.90
C MET A 35 -0.79 -7.38 -24.90
N LEU A 36 -1.98 -7.02 -25.38
CA LEU A 36 -3.14 -6.84 -24.53
C LEU A 36 -3.88 -8.17 -24.49
N ASP A 37 -4.29 -8.60 -23.29
CA ASP A 37 -4.98 -9.86 -23.12
C ASP A 37 -6.34 -9.83 -23.83
N ALA A 38 -6.66 -10.89 -24.57
CA ALA A 38 -7.87 -10.90 -25.38
C ALA A 38 -9.16 -11.03 -24.55
N ASP A 39 -9.05 -11.45 -23.29
CA ASP A 39 -10.15 -11.82 -22.40
C ASP A 39 -9.72 -11.63 -20.94
N ASN A 40 -10.70 -11.54 -20.04
CA ASN A 40 -10.52 -11.73 -18.61
C ASN A 40 -11.80 -12.38 -18.02
N GLY A 41 -11.65 -13.54 -17.41
CA GLY A 41 -12.71 -14.37 -16.83
C GLY A 41 -13.56 -13.63 -15.80
N ALA A 42 -13.01 -12.71 -15.02
CA ALA A 42 -13.77 -11.92 -14.06
C ALA A 42 -14.73 -10.93 -14.77
N TYR A 43 -14.30 -10.32 -15.88
CA TYR A 43 -15.17 -9.49 -16.71
C TYR A 43 -16.22 -10.32 -17.46
N THR A 44 -15.83 -11.48 -17.98
CA THR A 44 -16.75 -12.44 -18.61
C THR A 44 -17.84 -12.87 -17.63
N ALA A 45 -17.49 -13.21 -16.38
CA ALA A 45 -18.45 -13.58 -15.35
C ALA A 45 -19.47 -12.46 -15.04
N VAL A 46 -19.06 -11.18 -15.09
CA VAL A 46 -19.98 -10.05 -14.95
C VAL A 46 -20.93 -9.95 -16.15
N ALA A 47 -20.41 -10.10 -17.37
CA ALA A 47 -21.23 -10.06 -18.57
C ALA A 47 -22.26 -11.20 -18.59
N ASP A 48 -21.82 -12.42 -18.27
CA ASP A 48 -22.64 -13.63 -18.26
C ASP A 48 -23.71 -13.60 -17.15
N ASP A 49 -23.37 -13.19 -15.91
CA ASP A 49 -24.37 -13.04 -14.83
C ASP A 49 -25.42 -11.99 -15.20
N ALA A 50 -25.03 -10.89 -15.87
CA ALA A 50 -25.96 -9.87 -16.32
C ALA A 50 -26.88 -10.39 -17.44
N GLU A 51 -26.34 -11.09 -18.45
CA GLU A 51 -27.12 -11.67 -19.55
C GLU A 51 -28.12 -12.71 -19.06
N GLN A 52 -27.70 -13.62 -18.18
CA GLN A 52 -28.56 -14.64 -17.57
C GLN A 52 -29.75 -14.03 -16.79
N ARG A 53 -29.61 -12.79 -16.34
CA ARG A 53 -30.61 -12.05 -15.58
C ARG A 53 -31.39 -11.04 -16.43
N ASP A 54 -31.16 -11.01 -17.74
CA ASP A 54 -31.73 -10.03 -18.70
C ASP A 54 -31.46 -8.56 -18.29
N LEU A 55 -30.23 -8.31 -17.84
CA LEU A 55 -29.75 -7.01 -17.38
C LEU A 55 -28.62 -6.49 -18.26
N LYS A 56 -28.42 -5.17 -18.23
CA LYS A 56 -27.23 -4.56 -18.83
C LYS A 56 -26.11 -4.56 -17.80
N ALA A 57 -24.97 -5.18 -18.12
CA ALA A 57 -23.79 -5.18 -17.26
C ALA A 57 -23.34 -3.74 -16.93
N ARG A 58 -23.39 -3.39 -15.64
CA ARG A 58 -22.94 -2.10 -15.09
C ARG A 58 -22.13 -2.32 -13.83
N ALA A 59 -20.90 -1.84 -13.80
CA ALA A 59 -19.95 -2.10 -12.72
C ALA A 59 -19.27 -0.84 -12.20
N VAL A 60 -18.78 -0.91 -10.96
CA VAL A 60 -17.75 -0.03 -10.41
C VAL A 60 -16.46 -0.82 -10.32
N VAL A 61 -15.34 -0.23 -10.73
CA VAL A 61 -14.00 -0.77 -10.53
C VAL A 61 -13.36 -0.14 -9.30
N VAL A 62 -12.83 -0.96 -8.41
CA VAL A 62 -11.93 -0.60 -7.32
C VAL A 62 -10.52 -0.88 -7.86
N THR A 63 -9.70 0.12 -8.16
CA THR A 63 -9.60 1.44 -7.54
C THR A 63 -10.44 2.54 -8.22
N LEU A 64 -11.35 3.14 -7.44
CA LEU A 64 -12.18 4.25 -7.87
C LEU A 64 -11.36 5.54 -7.87
N TRP A 65 -11.09 6.09 -9.05
CA TRP A 65 -10.34 7.34 -9.21
C TRP A 65 -11.26 8.56 -9.33
N PRO A 66 -10.74 9.77 -9.02
CA PRO A 66 -11.49 11.01 -9.21
C PRO A 66 -11.73 11.36 -10.69
N GLY A 67 -11.12 10.63 -11.64
CA GLY A 67 -11.49 10.64 -13.06
C GLY A 67 -10.38 11.02 -14.05
N ASP A 68 -9.17 11.25 -13.56
CA ASP A 68 -7.99 11.76 -14.28
C ASP A 68 -6.79 10.79 -14.25
N SER A 69 -6.97 9.61 -13.67
CA SER A 69 -5.89 8.64 -13.49
C SER A 69 -5.59 7.90 -14.79
N HIS A 70 -4.32 7.78 -15.18
CA HIS A 70 -3.94 6.97 -16.34
C HIS A 70 -4.14 5.46 -16.09
N TYR A 71 -4.21 5.02 -14.83
CA TYR A 71 -4.47 3.63 -14.46
C TYR A 71 -5.85 3.14 -14.94
N THR A 72 -6.76 4.05 -15.31
CA THR A 72 -8.09 3.65 -15.77
C THR A 72 -8.09 2.97 -17.14
N SER A 73 -7.03 3.12 -17.93
CA SER A 73 -6.97 2.56 -19.29
C SER A 73 -7.09 1.03 -19.29
N LEU A 74 -6.51 0.35 -18.30
CA LEU A 74 -6.50 -1.12 -18.20
C LEU A 74 -7.91 -1.67 -18.05
N TYR A 75 -8.65 -1.24 -17.03
CA TYR A 75 -10.01 -1.73 -16.82
C TYR A 75 -11.01 -1.23 -17.88
N GLN A 76 -10.71 -0.13 -18.57
CA GLN A 76 -11.53 0.36 -19.69
C GLN A 76 -11.42 -0.52 -20.92
N TYR A 77 -10.23 -1.06 -21.17
CA TYR A 77 -9.99 -1.99 -22.25
C TYR A 77 -10.86 -3.24 -22.09
N PHE A 78 -10.79 -3.90 -20.94
CA PHE A 78 -11.63 -5.07 -20.65
C PHE A 78 -13.13 -4.73 -20.64
N ALA A 79 -13.52 -3.62 -20.00
CA ALA A 79 -14.92 -3.20 -20.02
C ALA A 79 -15.47 -2.98 -21.44
N SER A 80 -14.64 -2.47 -22.37
CA SER A 80 -15.03 -2.31 -23.77
C SER A 80 -15.24 -3.64 -24.48
N ILE A 81 -14.33 -4.61 -24.29
CA ILE A 81 -14.41 -5.94 -24.92
C ILE A 81 -15.63 -6.70 -24.42
N HIS A 82 -15.87 -6.69 -23.10
CA HIS A 82 -16.99 -7.37 -22.45
C HIS A 82 -18.29 -6.55 -22.43
N ARG A 83 -18.30 -5.38 -23.07
CA ARG A 83 -19.46 -4.47 -23.17
C ARG A 83 -20.07 -4.07 -21.83
N ILE A 84 -19.23 -3.96 -20.79
CA ILE A 84 -19.62 -3.55 -19.44
C ILE A 84 -19.61 -2.02 -19.36
N ARG A 85 -20.68 -1.44 -18.85
CA ARG A 85 -20.74 0.01 -18.62
C ARG A 85 -20.16 0.33 -17.25
N LEU A 86 -19.01 0.99 -17.23
CA LEU A 86 -18.40 1.42 -15.98
C LEU A 86 -19.02 2.72 -15.47
N ALA A 87 -19.22 2.79 -14.16
CA ALA A 87 -19.54 4.03 -13.48
C ALA A 87 -18.30 4.90 -13.21
N ASN A 88 -17.11 4.30 -13.22
CA ASN A 88 -15.83 4.99 -13.08
C ASN A 88 -15.71 6.12 -14.11
N GLY A 89 -15.39 7.31 -13.64
CA GLY A 89 -15.09 8.45 -14.48
C GLY A 89 -13.75 8.26 -15.17
N TYR A 90 -13.69 8.58 -16.45
CA TYR A 90 -12.45 8.92 -17.13
C TYR A 90 -12.74 9.95 -18.21
N ARG A 91 -12.29 11.18 -17.98
CA ARG A 91 -12.36 12.26 -18.95
C ARG A 91 -11.14 13.16 -18.75
N PRO A 92 -10.52 13.68 -19.82
CA PRO A 92 -9.48 14.69 -19.68
C PRO A 92 -9.92 15.90 -18.85
N PHE A 93 -11.23 16.20 -18.87
CA PHE A 93 -11.88 17.17 -18.01
C PHE A 93 -12.95 16.47 -17.17
N VAL A 94 -12.61 16.17 -15.92
CA VAL A 94 -13.52 15.52 -14.97
C VAL A 94 -14.67 16.45 -14.62
N PRO A 95 -15.94 16.05 -14.84
CA PRO A 95 -17.08 16.85 -14.42
C PRO A 95 -17.13 16.97 -12.89
N GLN A 96 -17.29 18.19 -12.38
CA GLN A 96 -17.43 18.44 -10.94
C GLN A 96 -18.55 17.60 -10.31
N ALA A 97 -19.67 17.44 -11.03
CA ALA A 97 -20.79 16.60 -10.61
C ALA A 97 -20.40 15.12 -10.39
N TYR A 98 -19.46 14.57 -11.17
CA TYR A 98 -18.97 13.20 -10.91
C TYR A 98 -18.17 13.17 -9.60
N LYS A 99 -17.30 14.16 -9.38
CA LYS A 99 -16.50 14.24 -8.17
C LYS A 99 -17.38 14.35 -6.93
N GLU A 100 -18.33 15.28 -6.92
CA GLU A 100 -19.18 15.59 -5.77
C GLU A 100 -20.27 14.54 -5.52
N HIS A 101 -20.91 14.02 -6.58
CA HIS A 101 -22.11 13.17 -6.42
C HIS A 101 -21.87 11.67 -6.64
N PHE A 102 -20.68 11.29 -7.10
CA PHE A 102 -20.31 9.88 -7.27
C PHE A 102 -19.01 9.55 -6.54
N TYR A 103 -17.88 10.15 -6.92
CA TYR A 103 -16.59 9.81 -6.34
C TYR A 103 -16.56 10.02 -4.82
N SER A 104 -16.87 11.22 -4.32
CA SER A 104 -16.86 11.50 -2.87
C SER A 104 -17.86 10.65 -2.09
N VAL A 105 -18.96 10.23 -2.72
CA VAL A 105 -19.97 9.36 -2.11
C VAL A 105 -19.50 7.91 -2.04
N PHE A 106 -18.65 7.44 -2.95
CA PHE A 106 -18.19 6.04 -3.02
C PHE A 106 -16.69 5.87 -2.77
N GLU A 107 -15.97 6.92 -2.37
CA GLU A 107 -14.52 6.88 -2.16
C GLU A 107 -14.11 5.87 -1.08
N THR A 108 -14.98 5.61 -0.09
CA THR A 108 -14.75 4.63 0.98
C THR A 108 -14.62 3.19 0.47
N VAL A 109 -15.14 2.90 -0.73
CA VAL A 109 -15.00 1.61 -1.41
C VAL A 109 -13.51 1.35 -1.76
N ASN A 110 -12.70 2.39 -1.92
CA ASN A 110 -11.25 2.21 -2.03
C ASN A 110 -10.59 1.76 -0.74
N ARG A 111 -11.29 1.72 0.39
CA ARG A 111 -10.74 1.41 1.69
C ARG A 111 -11.35 0.15 2.30
N GLY A 112 -12.15 -0.60 1.53
CA GLY A 112 -12.87 -1.78 1.99
C GLY A 112 -14.20 -1.47 2.68
N ASN A 113 -14.55 -0.19 2.79
CA ASN A 113 -15.76 0.28 3.47
C ASN A 113 -16.87 0.52 2.44
N LEU A 114 -17.57 -0.55 2.08
CA LEU A 114 -18.78 -0.49 1.27
C LEU A 114 -20.00 -0.49 2.19
N LEU A 115 -20.56 0.68 2.47
CA LEU A 115 -21.67 0.83 3.41
C LEU A 115 -22.99 0.29 2.83
N PRO A 116 -23.93 -0.19 3.65
CA PRO A 116 -25.23 -0.68 3.18
C PRO A 116 -25.96 0.33 2.27
N GLU A 117 -25.99 1.61 2.65
CA GLU A 117 -26.58 2.70 1.88
C GLU A 117 -25.86 2.95 0.55
N GLN A 118 -24.56 2.67 0.47
CA GLN A 118 -23.81 2.73 -0.78
C GLN A 118 -24.19 1.57 -1.71
N VAL A 119 -24.36 0.36 -1.16
CA VAL A 119 -24.86 -0.78 -1.94
C VAL A 119 -26.24 -0.46 -2.51
N ASP A 120 -27.15 0.06 -1.70
CA ASP A 120 -28.48 0.45 -2.17
C ASP A 120 -28.41 1.54 -3.23
N ALA A 121 -27.59 2.57 -3.00
CA ALA A 121 -27.36 3.65 -3.96
C ALA A 121 -26.81 3.15 -5.31
N LEU A 122 -25.91 2.16 -5.32
CA LEU A 122 -25.40 1.56 -6.55
C LEU A 122 -26.49 0.75 -7.26
N LEU A 123 -27.21 -0.11 -6.51
CA LEU A 123 -28.28 -0.94 -7.05
C LEU A 123 -29.44 -0.11 -7.62
N ASP A 124 -29.79 1.01 -7.01
CA ASP A 124 -30.83 1.93 -7.50
C ASP A 124 -30.43 2.66 -8.78
N ARG A 125 -29.12 2.77 -9.05
CA ARG A 125 -28.56 3.25 -10.32
C ARG A 125 -28.43 2.12 -11.37
N GLY A 126 -28.84 0.90 -11.01
CA GLY A 126 -28.69 -0.32 -11.80
C GLY A 126 -27.24 -0.79 -11.93
N ILE A 127 -26.35 -0.34 -11.03
CA ILE A 127 -24.98 -0.83 -10.95
C ILE A 127 -25.00 -2.02 -10.00
N GLU A 128 -24.70 -3.20 -10.51
CA GLU A 128 -24.90 -4.46 -9.77
C GLU A 128 -23.60 -5.22 -9.51
N TYR A 129 -22.48 -4.70 -10.01
CA TYR A 129 -21.21 -5.40 -9.98
C TYR A 129 -20.10 -4.51 -9.45
N LEU A 130 -19.17 -5.12 -8.71
CA LEU A 130 -17.88 -4.55 -8.35
C LEU A 130 -16.79 -5.39 -9.02
N LEU A 131 -15.80 -4.71 -9.59
CA LEU A 131 -14.58 -5.32 -10.11
C LEU A 131 -13.41 -4.78 -9.30
N ILE A 132 -12.44 -5.60 -8.94
CA ILE A 132 -11.30 -5.19 -8.13
C ILE A 132 -10.03 -5.63 -8.84
N HIS A 133 -9.09 -4.70 -9.02
CA HIS A 133 -7.80 -4.96 -9.66
C HIS A 133 -6.71 -4.84 -8.61
N GLU A 134 -6.10 -5.97 -8.21
CA GLU A 134 -5.04 -5.97 -7.20
C GLU A 134 -3.77 -5.25 -7.67
N ASP A 135 -3.44 -5.40 -8.95
CA ASP A 135 -2.29 -4.80 -9.61
C ASP A 135 -2.44 -3.28 -9.85
N LEU A 136 -3.66 -2.75 -9.70
CA LEU A 136 -3.99 -1.31 -9.79
C LEU A 136 -4.22 -0.65 -8.43
N TYR A 137 -3.63 -1.21 -7.36
CA TYR A 137 -3.86 -0.78 -5.98
C TYR A 137 -2.63 -0.17 -5.27
N PRO A 138 -2.19 1.04 -5.65
CA PRO A 138 -1.02 1.68 -5.03
C PRO A 138 -1.33 2.26 -3.64
N GLU A 139 -0.28 2.48 -2.83
CA GLU A 139 -0.32 3.03 -1.46
C GLU A 139 -1.09 4.36 -1.30
N LYS A 140 -1.28 5.12 -2.39
CA LYS A 140 -2.05 6.37 -2.35
C LYS A 140 -3.56 6.14 -2.18
N VAL A 141 -4.07 4.96 -2.55
CA VAL A 141 -5.51 4.64 -2.59
C VAL A 141 -6.08 4.33 -1.21
N SER A 142 -5.33 3.57 -0.41
CA SER A 142 -5.78 3.06 0.88
C SER A 142 -4.65 3.15 1.90
N PRO A 143 -4.97 3.34 3.19
CA PRO A 143 -3.97 3.28 4.26
C PRO A 143 -3.37 1.87 4.45
N PHE A 144 -3.99 0.83 3.90
CA PHE A 144 -3.54 -0.57 4.01
C PHE A 144 -3.50 -1.27 2.64
N PRO A 145 -2.71 -2.36 2.49
CA PRO A 145 -2.61 -3.20 1.30
C PRO A 145 -3.94 -3.73 0.79
N ILE A 146 -3.95 -4.19 -0.47
CA ILE A 146 -5.15 -4.71 -1.13
C ILE A 146 -5.76 -5.92 -0.39
N GLY A 147 -4.93 -6.75 0.25
CA GLY A 147 -5.40 -7.84 1.10
C GLY A 147 -6.40 -7.39 2.17
N PHE A 148 -6.23 -6.19 2.74
CA PHE A 148 -7.21 -5.62 3.68
C PHE A 148 -8.59 -5.50 3.04
N VAL A 149 -8.64 -4.90 1.85
CA VAL A 149 -9.91 -4.63 1.15
C VAL A 149 -10.55 -5.91 0.63
N LEU A 150 -9.75 -6.85 0.13
CA LEU A 150 -10.26 -8.17 -0.25
C LEU A 150 -10.84 -8.92 0.95
N LYS A 151 -10.17 -8.91 2.12
CA LYS A 151 -10.73 -9.49 3.35
C LYS A 151 -12.08 -8.88 3.69
N GLN A 152 -12.21 -7.55 3.64
CA GLN A 152 -13.50 -6.90 3.91
C GLN A 152 -14.58 -7.33 2.92
N TYR A 153 -14.26 -7.45 1.64
CA TYR A 153 -15.22 -7.82 0.61
C TYR A 153 -15.62 -9.28 0.58
N PHE A 154 -14.69 -10.19 0.90
CA PHE A 154 -15.05 -11.60 1.10
C PHE A 154 -16.00 -11.77 2.29
N HIS A 155 -15.86 -10.93 3.32
CA HIS A 155 -16.73 -10.93 4.51
C HIS A 155 -18.00 -10.09 4.36
N HIS A 156 -18.15 -9.32 3.28
CA HIS A 156 -19.27 -8.41 3.14
C HIS A 156 -20.60 -9.15 2.87
N PRO A 157 -21.65 -8.94 3.69
CA PRO A 157 -22.90 -9.72 3.62
C PRO A 157 -23.73 -9.43 2.37
N ARG A 158 -23.45 -8.33 1.65
CA ARG A 158 -24.14 -8.01 0.38
C ARG A 158 -23.25 -8.12 -0.85
N LEU A 159 -22.09 -8.77 -0.74
CA LEU A 159 -21.25 -9.11 -1.90
C LEU A 159 -21.25 -10.61 -2.11
N ARG A 160 -21.39 -11.05 -3.36
CA ARG A 160 -21.18 -12.44 -3.78
C ARG A 160 -20.05 -12.47 -4.79
N LEU A 161 -18.98 -13.19 -4.48
CA LEU A 161 -17.92 -13.48 -5.45
C LEU A 161 -18.54 -14.24 -6.64
N LEU A 162 -18.27 -13.75 -7.85
CA LEU A 162 -18.67 -14.41 -9.11
C LEU A 162 -17.51 -15.23 -9.65
N GLU A 163 -16.35 -14.60 -9.80
CA GLU A 163 -15.17 -15.20 -10.40
C GLU A 163 -13.91 -14.42 -9.99
N ARG A 164 -12.76 -15.09 -10.05
CA ARG A 164 -11.43 -14.46 -10.08
C ARG A 164 -10.72 -14.89 -11.35
N ASP A 165 -10.14 -13.93 -12.07
CA ASP A 165 -9.20 -14.24 -13.15
C ASP A 165 -7.98 -13.31 -13.05
N GLY A 166 -6.83 -13.92 -12.83
CA GLY A 166 -5.61 -13.19 -12.54
C GLY A 166 -5.73 -12.35 -11.25
N PRO A 167 -5.24 -11.09 -11.27
CA PRO A 167 -5.40 -10.12 -10.17
C PRO A 167 -6.79 -9.46 -10.13
N VAL A 168 -7.76 -9.93 -10.95
CA VAL A 168 -9.09 -9.31 -11.07
C VAL A 168 -10.14 -10.15 -10.38
N TRP A 169 -10.89 -9.51 -9.47
CA TRP A 169 -12.00 -10.12 -8.76
C TRP A 169 -13.33 -9.50 -9.19
N ALA A 170 -14.33 -10.34 -9.47
CA ALA A 170 -15.69 -9.91 -9.79
C ALA A 170 -16.65 -10.25 -8.66
N PHE A 171 -17.36 -9.25 -8.15
CA PHE A 171 -18.41 -9.41 -7.16
C PHE A 171 -19.75 -8.90 -7.68
N ARG A 172 -20.83 -9.57 -7.29
CA ARG A 172 -22.20 -9.11 -7.45
C ARG A 172 -22.70 -8.47 -6.16
N LEU A 173 -23.30 -7.29 -6.28
CA LEU A 173 -24.05 -6.61 -5.23
C LEU A 173 -25.39 -7.31 -5.00
N LEU A 174 -25.76 -7.53 -3.74
CA LEU A 174 -27.01 -8.16 -3.35
C LEU A 174 -27.96 -7.14 -2.72
N ARG A 175 -29.27 -7.29 -3.02
CA ARG A 175 -30.33 -6.50 -2.35
C ARG A 175 -30.49 -6.90 -0.89
N GLU A 176 -30.34 -8.18 -0.59
CA GLU A 176 -30.48 -8.75 0.75
C GLU A 176 -29.13 -9.26 1.25
N GLU A 177 -28.96 -9.24 2.57
CA GLU A 177 -27.80 -9.82 3.23
C GLU A 177 -27.81 -11.35 3.11
N ARG A 178 -26.62 -11.92 2.93
CA ARG A 178 -26.38 -13.37 3.02
C ARG A 178 -25.54 -13.68 4.26
N THR A 179 -25.69 -14.89 4.77
CA THR A 179 -24.70 -15.46 5.67
C THR A 179 -23.38 -15.63 4.93
N VAL A 180 -22.30 -15.11 5.51
CA VAL A 180 -20.96 -15.20 4.94
C VAL A 180 -20.16 -16.25 5.71
N SER A 181 -19.58 -17.20 4.97
CA SER A 181 -18.53 -18.06 5.52
C SER A 181 -17.19 -17.38 5.25
N PRO A 182 -16.27 -17.32 6.23
CA PRO A 182 -14.96 -16.73 6.02
C PRO A 182 -14.22 -17.50 4.93
N ILE A 183 -13.79 -16.78 3.89
CA ILE A 183 -12.98 -17.32 2.77
C ILE A 183 -11.49 -17.20 3.11
N VAL A 184 -11.13 -16.19 3.89
CA VAL A 184 -9.75 -15.89 4.29
C VAL A 184 -9.63 -15.92 5.81
N GLU A 185 -8.41 -16.12 6.31
CA GLU A 185 -8.17 -16.17 7.74
C GLU A 185 -8.44 -14.82 8.42
N ASP A 186 -8.70 -14.87 9.72
CA ASP A 186 -8.85 -13.67 10.53
C ASP A 186 -7.47 -13.07 10.86
N TRP A 187 -6.88 -12.39 9.87
CA TRP A 187 -5.63 -11.67 10.06
C TRP A 187 -5.79 -10.57 11.10
N LYS A 188 -4.84 -10.51 12.02
CA LYS A 188 -4.89 -9.61 13.18
C LYS A 188 -4.02 -8.38 13.05
N THR A 189 -3.24 -8.22 11.99
CA THR A 189 -2.30 -7.10 11.81
C THR A 189 -2.37 -6.56 10.40
N TRP A 190 -2.17 -5.24 10.24
CA TRP A 190 -2.24 -4.56 8.95
C TRP A 190 -1.04 -3.67 8.72
N ILE A 191 -0.40 -3.90 7.57
CA ILE A 191 0.83 -3.21 7.15
C ILE A 191 0.50 -1.77 6.71
N PRO A 192 1.14 -0.72 7.26
CA PRO A 192 0.77 0.65 7.00
C PRO A 192 1.31 1.16 5.64
N ALA A 193 0.45 1.84 4.87
CA ALA A 193 0.84 2.66 3.71
C ALA A 193 1.27 4.07 4.15
N ARG A 194 0.74 4.56 5.27
CA ARG A 194 0.92 5.94 5.75
C ARG A 194 1.98 5.96 6.84
N SER A 195 3.15 6.45 6.46
CA SER A 195 4.34 6.63 7.29
C SER A 195 4.88 8.01 6.97
N ILE A 196 5.00 8.88 7.96
CA ILE A 196 5.34 10.30 7.75
C ILE A 196 6.35 10.74 8.80
N GLU A 197 7.42 11.38 8.35
CA GLU A 197 8.41 12.02 9.21
C GLU A 197 7.82 13.25 9.90
N ALA A 198 8.11 13.46 11.18
CA ALA A 198 7.49 14.50 11.97
C ALA A 198 7.81 15.90 11.45
N GLU A 199 9.01 16.12 10.89
CA GLU A 199 9.41 17.37 10.26
C GLU A 199 8.63 17.71 8.99
N ALA A 200 7.93 16.73 8.38
CA ALA A 200 7.08 16.94 7.22
C ALA A 200 5.65 17.39 7.58
N TRP A 201 5.28 17.33 8.87
CA TRP A 201 3.96 17.75 9.33
C TRP A 201 3.84 19.27 9.49
N LYS A 202 2.60 19.76 9.43
CA LYS A 202 2.31 21.17 9.69
C LYS A 202 2.58 21.46 11.16
N ARG A 203 3.25 22.57 11.48
CA ARG A 203 3.57 22.94 12.86
C ARG A 203 3.56 24.45 13.11
N HIS A 204 3.46 24.81 14.38
CA HIS A 204 3.68 26.13 14.94
C HIS A 204 4.65 25.99 16.11
N GLY A 205 5.79 26.69 16.09
CA GLY A 205 6.87 26.40 17.02
C GLY A 205 7.54 25.05 16.74
N GLY A 206 8.21 24.49 17.74
CA GLY A 206 9.02 23.28 17.66
C GLY A 206 10.27 23.45 16.79
N THR A 207 11.39 22.85 17.20
CA THR A 207 12.65 22.97 16.45
C THR A 207 12.97 21.66 15.73
N SER A 208 13.19 21.71 14.41
CA SER A 208 13.78 20.58 13.69
C SER A 208 15.26 20.47 14.04
N LEU A 209 15.67 19.31 14.53
CA LEU A 209 17.06 18.98 14.84
C LEU A 209 17.50 17.78 14.02
N ALA A 210 18.77 17.74 13.63
CA ALA A 210 19.34 16.56 12.99
C ALA A 210 19.69 15.50 14.04
N GLY A 211 19.53 14.23 13.69
CA GLY A 211 19.91 13.10 14.54
C GLY A 211 20.22 11.87 13.68
N ASP A 212 21.32 11.19 13.94
CA ASP A 212 21.71 10.00 13.16
C ASP A 212 20.81 8.79 13.46
N ASP A 213 20.08 8.84 14.58
CA ASP A 213 19.17 7.82 15.10
C ASP A 213 17.68 8.10 14.80
N ALA A 214 17.40 9.23 14.15
CA ALA A 214 16.08 9.60 13.63
C ALA A 214 15.81 8.97 12.25
N SER A 215 14.55 8.67 11.95
CA SER A 215 14.11 7.95 10.73
C SER A 215 14.51 8.70 9.46
N GLY A 216 14.04 9.94 9.31
CA GLY A 216 14.45 10.89 8.28
C GLY A 216 15.80 11.56 8.57
N GLY A 217 16.43 11.17 9.69
CA GLY A 217 17.57 11.78 10.38
C GLY A 217 17.40 13.27 10.72
N GLN A 218 16.15 13.67 10.83
CA GLN A 218 15.71 14.84 11.57
C GLN A 218 14.55 14.42 12.45
N PHE A 219 14.34 15.17 13.54
CA PHE A 219 13.18 15.04 14.41
C PHE A 219 12.72 16.43 14.85
N VAL A 220 11.53 16.52 15.43
CA VAL A 220 10.97 17.76 15.96
C VAL A 220 11.04 17.75 17.48
N ARG A 221 11.69 18.75 18.06
CA ARG A 221 11.77 18.97 19.51
C ARG A 221 10.73 19.99 19.97
N PHE A 222 9.99 19.63 21.01
CA PHE A 222 9.02 20.45 21.73
C PHE A 222 9.57 20.80 23.11
N GLU A 223 9.73 22.09 23.40
CA GLU A 223 10.30 22.60 24.67
C GLU A 223 9.60 23.85 25.20
N ASN A 224 8.72 24.46 24.39
CA ASN A 224 8.16 25.76 24.70
C ASN A 224 6.64 25.74 24.67
N GLN A 225 6.04 26.60 25.50
CA GLN A 225 4.60 26.86 25.45
C GLN A 225 4.19 27.35 24.07
N GLY A 226 3.20 26.68 23.48
CA GLY A 226 2.68 26.98 22.14
C GLY A 226 3.33 26.17 21.02
N ASP A 227 4.31 25.31 21.31
CA ASP A 227 4.80 24.33 20.33
C ASP A 227 3.67 23.33 20.01
N ILE A 228 3.21 23.31 18.75
CA ILE A 228 2.12 22.47 18.27
C ILE A 228 2.48 21.87 16.90
N LEU A 229 2.09 20.63 16.68
CA LEU A 229 2.21 19.94 15.41
C LEU A 229 0.88 19.29 15.05
N TRP A 230 0.55 19.25 13.75
CA TRP A 230 -0.66 18.60 13.23
C TRP A 230 -0.30 17.60 12.15
N SER A 231 -0.82 16.38 12.27
CA SER A 231 -0.70 15.37 11.24
C SER A 231 -1.38 15.80 9.94
N THR A 232 -1.08 15.13 8.84
CA THR A 232 -1.90 15.26 7.62
C THR A 232 -3.30 14.72 7.87
N MET A 233 -4.31 15.37 7.29
CA MET A 233 -5.67 14.82 7.27
C MET A 233 -5.70 13.55 6.44
N ALA A 234 -6.16 12.46 7.04
CA ALA A 234 -6.30 11.18 6.39
C ALA A 234 -7.74 10.69 6.54
N ALA A 235 -8.35 10.31 5.42
CA ALA A 235 -9.55 9.49 5.51
C ALA A 235 -9.14 8.11 6.03
N ILE A 236 -9.84 7.64 7.06
CA ILE A 236 -9.54 6.35 7.68
C ILE A 236 -10.43 5.24 7.11
N THR A 237 -10.13 4.00 7.51
CA THR A 237 -10.97 2.83 7.25
C THR A 237 -11.47 2.26 8.57
N ASP A 238 -12.49 1.40 8.49
CA ASP A 238 -13.02 0.70 9.64
C ASP A 238 -12.14 -0.54 9.85
N ALA A 239 -11.09 -0.35 10.64
CA ALA A 239 -10.15 -1.40 10.98
C ALA A 239 -10.05 -1.53 12.50
N ASP A 240 -9.96 -2.76 12.97
CA ASP A 240 -9.77 -3.06 14.38
C ASP A 240 -8.49 -2.41 14.90
N GLN A 241 -8.57 -1.84 16.11
CA GLN A 241 -7.43 -1.21 16.80
C GLN A 241 -6.69 -0.15 15.96
N LEU A 242 -7.40 0.58 15.08
CA LEU A 242 -6.84 1.67 14.31
C LEU A 242 -6.24 2.74 15.24
N ARG A 243 -4.99 3.13 14.97
CA ARG A 243 -4.23 4.09 15.80
C ARG A 243 -3.13 4.78 15.02
N TRP A 244 -2.75 5.97 15.48
CA TRP A 244 -1.45 6.55 15.13
C TRP A 244 -0.41 6.03 16.10
N SER A 245 0.65 5.41 15.59
CA SER A 245 1.82 5.08 16.39
C SER A 245 2.89 6.14 16.16
N LEU A 246 3.35 6.79 17.23
CA LEU A 246 4.33 7.88 17.19
C LEU A 246 5.65 7.43 17.80
N ARG A 247 6.74 7.68 17.11
CA ARG A 247 8.10 7.46 17.62
C ARG A 247 8.57 8.71 18.36
N VAL A 248 8.72 8.60 19.68
CA VAL A 248 9.01 9.69 20.60
C VAL A 248 10.14 9.34 21.58
N ARG A 249 10.77 10.37 22.16
CA ARG A 249 11.66 10.25 23.34
C ARG A 249 11.62 11.55 24.15
N GLY A 250 12.26 11.54 25.32
CA GLY A 250 12.42 12.67 26.22
C GLY A 250 11.71 12.47 27.55
N HIS A 251 11.60 13.57 28.30
CA HIS A 251 10.96 13.61 29.61
C HIS A 251 10.00 14.80 29.63
N GLY A 252 8.73 14.53 29.38
CA GLY A 252 7.74 15.58 29.23
C GLY A 252 6.34 15.06 28.93
N LYS A 253 5.48 16.00 28.57
CA LYS A 253 4.07 15.74 28.31
C LYS A 253 3.60 16.48 27.08
N LEU A 254 2.89 15.75 26.23
CA LEU A 254 2.12 16.31 25.14
C LEU A 254 0.63 16.19 25.46
N ARG A 255 -0.17 17.18 25.03
CA ARG A 255 -1.62 17.03 24.87
C ARG A 255 -1.86 16.63 23.42
N ILE A 256 -2.46 15.45 23.23
CA ILE A 256 -2.89 14.98 21.93
C ILE A 256 -4.37 15.29 21.78
N GLU A 257 -4.72 16.05 20.75
CA GLU A 257 -6.12 16.33 20.39
C GLU A 257 -6.43 15.63 19.07
N ILE A 258 -7.53 14.90 19.03
CA ILE A 258 -8.00 14.20 17.82
C ILE A 258 -9.07 15.05 17.17
N PHE A 259 -8.91 15.31 15.88
CA PHE A 259 -9.83 16.07 15.06
C PHE A 259 -10.53 15.16 14.04
N VAL A 260 -11.85 15.29 13.95
CA VAL A 260 -12.71 14.65 12.95
C VAL A 260 -13.43 15.75 12.20
N GLN A 261 -13.23 15.87 10.88
CA GLN A 261 -13.74 17.01 10.08
C GLN A 261 -13.46 18.38 10.72
N HIS A 262 -12.22 18.61 11.18
CA HIS A 262 -11.80 19.85 11.86
C HIS A 262 -12.47 20.13 13.22
N GLN A 263 -13.26 19.21 13.75
CA GLN A 263 -13.86 19.34 15.07
C GLN A 263 -13.12 18.44 16.05
N SER A 264 -12.89 18.95 17.27
CA SER A 264 -12.31 18.16 18.35
C SER A 264 -13.23 16.98 18.70
N ALA A 265 -12.71 15.77 18.59
CA ALA A 265 -13.40 14.52 18.91
C ALA A 265 -12.94 13.91 20.24
N GLY A 266 -11.83 14.41 20.79
CA GLY A 266 -11.29 13.97 22.06
C GLY A 266 -9.88 14.48 22.29
N GLU A 267 -9.48 14.49 23.55
CA GLU A 267 -8.11 14.80 23.95
C GLU A 267 -7.56 13.70 24.86
N LEU A 268 -6.26 13.45 24.79
CA LEU A 268 -5.57 12.56 25.69
C LEU A 268 -4.17 13.08 26.04
N PRO A 269 -3.75 12.98 27.31
CA PRO A 269 -2.39 13.29 27.68
C PRO A 269 -1.45 12.15 27.25
N LEU A 270 -0.33 12.50 26.62
CA LEU A 270 0.75 11.58 26.31
C LEU A 270 1.94 11.92 27.21
N MET A 271 2.26 11.04 28.15
CA MET A 271 3.42 11.17 29.04
C MET A 271 4.61 10.44 28.42
N ILE A 272 5.72 11.14 28.21
CA ILE A 272 6.94 10.58 27.64
C ILE A 272 8.02 10.63 28.73
N ASP A 273 8.60 9.48 29.04
CA ASP A 273 9.65 9.32 30.05
C ASP A 273 10.62 8.23 29.57
N SER A 274 11.44 8.56 28.57
CA SER A 274 12.38 7.65 27.95
C SER A 274 13.52 8.41 27.29
N ASP A 275 14.77 8.10 27.64
CA ASP A 275 15.94 8.62 26.94
C ASP A 275 16.05 8.03 25.51
N ASP A 276 15.57 6.80 25.33
CA ASP A 276 15.57 6.08 24.06
C ASP A 276 14.28 6.34 23.27
N TRP A 277 14.36 6.19 21.95
CA TRP A 277 13.17 6.21 21.09
C TRP A 277 12.23 5.08 21.43
N THR A 278 10.97 5.41 21.67
CA THR A 278 9.87 4.46 21.94
C THR A 278 8.68 4.77 21.04
N TRP A 279 7.87 3.75 20.75
CA TRP A 279 6.62 3.90 20.01
C TRP A 279 5.47 4.04 20.99
N MET A 280 4.67 5.09 20.83
CA MET A 280 3.47 5.32 21.63
C MET A 280 2.24 5.41 20.74
N ASP A 281 1.20 4.69 21.15
CA ASP A 281 -0.02 4.54 20.37
C ASP A 281 -1.11 5.52 20.82
N ILE A 282 -1.69 6.21 19.83
CA ILE A 282 -2.82 7.13 19.97
C ILE A 282 -4.02 6.45 19.30
N PRO A 283 -4.98 5.91 20.08
CA PRO A 283 -6.14 5.24 19.51
C PRO A 283 -6.99 6.23 18.71
N MET A 284 -7.47 5.80 17.54
CA MET A 284 -8.39 6.59 16.74
C MET A 284 -9.83 6.21 17.07
N PRO A 285 -10.74 7.18 17.25
CA PRO A 285 -12.15 6.89 17.43
C PRO A 285 -12.71 6.24 16.17
N GLN A 286 -13.57 5.24 16.35
CA GLN A 286 -14.40 4.73 15.26
C GLN A 286 -15.46 5.77 14.91
N THR A 287 -15.45 6.22 13.66
CA THR A 287 -16.39 7.24 13.17
C THR A 287 -16.83 6.92 11.74
N ASP A 288 -17.70 7.75 11.18
CA ASP A 288 -18.11 7.64 9.79
C ASP A 288 -16.88 7.65 8.85
N PRO A 289 -16.72 6.66 7.95
CA PRO A 289 -15.53 6.50 7.13
C PRO A 289 -15.38 7.54 6.01
N HIS A 290 -16.38 8.40 5.79
CA HIS A 290 -16.26 9.60 4.95
C HIS A 290 -15.52 10.73 5.64
N LEU A 291 -15.37 10.68 6.97
CA LEU A 291 -14.73 11.72 7.73
C LEU A 291 -13.21 11.58 7.66
N VAL A 292 -12.55 12.73 7.47
CA VAL A 292 -11.09 12.81 7.58
C VAL A 292 -10.69 13.01 9.01
N HIS A 293 -9.55 12.42 9.38
CA HIS A 293 -8.99 12.49 10.72
C HIS A 293 -7.63 13.15 10.70
N GLN A 294 -7.34 13.84 11.79
CA GLN A 294 -6.06 14.46 12.07
C GLN A 294 -5.83 14.38 13.58
N PHE A 295 -4.58 14.30 14.02
CA PHE A 295 -4.25 14.60 15.41
C PHE A 295 -3.40 15.88 15.47
N GLY A 296 -3.56 16.62 16.56
CA GLY A 296 -2.66 17.68 16.99
C GLY A 296 -1.89 17.23 18.22
N ALA A 297 -0.58 17.49 18.25
CA ALA A 297 0.26 17.28 19.42
C ALA A 297 0.78 18.64 19.91
N GLU A 298 0.38 19.03 21.11
CA GLU A 298 0.76 20.29 21.75
C GLU A 298 1.63 20.03 22.98
N TRP A 299 2.70 20.81 23.10
CA TRP A 299 3.56 20.76 24.28
C TRP A 299 2.83 21.24 25.54
N VAL A 300 3.01 20.51 26.64
CA VAL A 300 2.47 20.88 27.96
C VAL A 300 3.60 21.16 28.95
N GLU A 301 4.57 20.26 29.07
CA GLU A 301 5.74 20.42 29.94
C GLU A 301 6.92 19.54 29.51
N GLY A 302 8.11 19.85 30.02
CA GLY A 302 9.33 19.06 29.80
C GLY A 302 9.95 19.27 28.42
N SER A 303 10.68 18.27 27.93
CA SER A 303 11.26 18.26 26.58
C SER A 303 10.91 16.93 25.90
N VAL A 304 10.32 17.02 24.71
CA VAL A 304 9.86 15.85 23.94
C VAL A 304 10.37 15.95 22.52
N ASP A 305 11.00 14.88 22.05
CA ASP A 305 11.38 14.71 20.65
C ASP A 305 10.38 13.79 19.97
N LEU A 306 9.92 14.17 18.77
CA LEU A 306 9.02 13.42 17.91
C LEU A 306 9.69 13.20 16.55
N ASP A 307 9.87 11.95 16.16
CA ASP A 307 10.60 11.57 14.94
C ASP A 307 9.65 11.18 13.81
N HIS A 308 8.72 10.27 14.09
CA HIS A 308 7.97 9.59 13.03
C HIS A 308 6.54 9.26 13.47
N GLY A 309 5.61 9.16 12.52
CA GLY A 309 4.30 8.57 12.78
C GLY A 309 3.80 7.64 11.68
N GLN A 310 3.09 6.59 12.10
CA GLN A 310 2.45 5.63 11.20
C GLN A 310 0.99 5.41 11.58
N LEU A 311 0.12 5.27 10.58
CA LEU A 311 -1.28 4.86 10.80
C LEU A 311 -1.36 3.34 10.70
N ILE A 312 -1.55 2.67 11.85
CA ILE A 312 -1.51 1.21 11.99
C ILE A 312 -2.90 0.70 12.40
N ALA A 313 -3.23 -0.53 12.02
CA ALA A 313 -4.38 -1.25 12.55
C ALA A 313 -4.01 -2.69 12.93
N GLY A 314 -4.78 -3.25 13.85
CA GLY A 314 -4.56 -4.59 14.41
C GLY A 314 -3.36 -4.68 15.37
N ALA A 315 -3.03 -5.90 15.79
CA ALA A 315 -1.92 -6.20 16.68
C ALA A 315 -0.59 -5.67 16.14
N SER A 316 0.24 -5.10 17.03
CA SER A 316 1.61 -4.75 16.70
C SER A 316 2.47 -6.01 16.53
N LEU A 317 3.63 -5.91 15.86
CA LEU A 317 4.56 -7.05 15.80
C LEU A 317 5.02 -7.48 17.20
N THR A 318 5.21 -6.52 18.11
CA THR A 318 5.54 -6.81 19.52
C THR A 318 4.44 -7.64 20.19
N ASP A 319 3.17 -7.29 19.99
CA ASP A 319 2.04 -8.08 20.52
C ASP A 319 2.02 -9.49 19.92
N LEU A 320 2.26 -9.62 18.61
CA LEU A 320 2.32 -10.93 17.96
C LEU A 320 3.45 -11.81 18.54
N PHE A 321 4.63 -11.23 18.79
CA PHE A 321 5.73 -11.95 19.45
C PHE A 321 5.42 -12.34 20.88
N GLN A 322 4.77 -11.47 21.67
CA GLN A 322 4.41 -11.77 23.05
C GLN A 322 3.43 -12.95 23.16
N HIS A 323 2.60 -13.15 22.14
CA HIS A 323 1.64 -14.25 22.06
C HIS A 323 2.15 -15.45 21.25
N SER A 324 3.39 -15.40 20.76
CA SER A 324 4.02 -16.52 20.06
C SER A 324 4.80 -17.40 21.06
N PRO A 325 4.45 -18.69 21.20
CA PRO A 325 5.12 -19.60 22.14
C PRO A 325 6.63 -19.73 21.89
N ASP A 326 7.05 -19.64 20.63
CA ASP A 326 8.41 -19.93 20.19
C ASP A 326 9.20 -18.67 19.80
N GLY A 327 8.61 -17.47 19.98
CA GLY A 327 9.23 -16.22 19.53
C GLY A 327 9.33 -16.12 18.00
N HIS A 328 8.39 -16.78 17.31
CA HIS A 328 8.27 -16.86 15.86
C HIS A 328 6.91 -16.34 15.41
N ILE A 329 6.88 -15.47 14.40
CA ILE A 329 5.65 -15.02 13.78
C ILE A 329 5.71 -15.33 12.29
N SER A 330 4.57 -15.72 11.71
CA SER A 330 4.40 -15.89 10.27
C SER A 330 3.34 -14.91 9.77
N LEU A 331 3.73 -14.09 8.81
CA LEU A 331 2.85 -13.13 8.14
C LEU A 331 2.51 -13.66 6.75
N PRO A 332 1.23 -13.93 6.43
CA PRO A 332 0.81 -14.29 5.08
C PRO A 332 1.23 -13.23 4.06
N ALA A 333 1.66 -13.65 2.89
CA ALA A 333 2.13 -12.73 1.85
C ALA A 333 1.04 -11.77 1.37
N ALA A 334 -0.23 -12.18 1.42
CA ALA A 334 -1.38 -11.33 1.09
C ALA A 334 -1.52 -10.08 2.00
N LEU A 335 -0.84 -10.04 3.15
CA LEU A 335 -0.80 -8.85 4.01
C LEU A 335 0.11 -7.75 3.46
N PHE A 336 1.04 -8.07 2.57
CA PHE A 336 2.06 -7.14 2.08
C PHE A 336 1.52 -6.30 0.93
N PHE A 337 2.22 -5.23 0.59
CA PHE A 337 1.95 -4.58 -0.68
C PHE A 337 2.54 -5.44 -1.79
N HIS A 338 1.74 -5.76 -2.80
CA HIS A 338 2.18 -6.58 -3.91
C HIS A 338 1.54 -6.15 -5.22
N ALA A 339 2.15 -6.62 -6.31
CA ALA A 339 1.67 -6.42 -7.67
C ALA A 339 1.13 -7.72 -8.32
N GLY A 340 1.28 -8.86 -7.63
CA GLY A 340 0.70 -10.14 -8.02
C GLY A 340 -0.74 -10.31 -7.53
N GLU A 341 -1.28 -11.51 -7.68
CA GLU A 341 -2.64 -11.88 -7.26
C GLU A 341 -2.63 -12.62 -5.92
N THR A 342 -3.68 -12.41 -5.11
CA THR A 342 -3.85 -13.12 -3.84
C THR A 342 -4.39 -14.52 -4.08
N ASP A 343 -3.70 -15.54 -3.60
CA ASP A 343 -4.24 -16.90 -3.50
C ASP A 343 -4.97 -17.10 -2.17
N THR A 344 -6.30 -17.24 -2.22
CA THR A 344 -7.14 -17.43 -1.03
C THR A 344 -6.96 -18.78 -0.35
N GLU A 345 -6.48 -19.81 -1.04
CA GLU A 345 -6.26 -21.11 -0.38
C GLU A 345 -5.00 -21.08 0.48
N THR A 346 -3.90 -20.57 -0.07
CA THR A 346 -2.61 -20.52 0.63
C THR A 346 -2.40 -19.23 1.44
N GLN A 347 -3.25 -18.22 1.22
CA GLN A 347 -3.08 -16.83 1.69
C GLN A 347 -1.78 -16.18 1.16
N GLY A 348 -1.25 -16.74 0.07
CA GLY A 348 -0.04 -16.30 -0.62
C GLY A 348 -0.30 -15.25 -1.69
N VAL A 349 0.77 -14.84 -2.35
CA VAL A 349 0.76 -13.99 -3.54
C VAL A 349 1.42 -14.74 -4.68
N VAL A 350 0.76 -14.78 -5.83
CA VAL A 350 1.26 -15.41 -7.05
C VAL A 350 1.60 -14.34 -8.09
N PHE A 351 2.76 -14.49 -8.70
CA PHE A 351 3.23 -13.71 -9.83
C PHE A 351 3.34 -14.66 -11.01
N THR A 352 2.41 -14.56 -11.95
CA THR A 352 2.39 -15.38 -13.16
C THR A 352 3.45 -14.92 -14.16
N SER A 353 3.73 -15.76 -15.16
CA SER A 353 4.79 -15.50 -16.13
C SER A 353 4.45 -14.48 -17.22
N ASP A 354 3.17 -14.24 -17.43
CA ASP A 354 2.63 -13.18 -18.30
C ASP A 354 2.69 -11.79 -17.63
N TYR A 355 2.90 -11.72 -16.31
CA TYR A 355 3.01 -10.48 -15.58
C TYR A 355 4.42 -9.86 -15.68
N HIS A 356 4.63 -9.02 -16.70
CA HIS A 356 5.91 -8.35 -16.96
C HIS A 356 6.08 -7.06 -16.16
N ARG A 357 6.78 -7.13 -15.02
CA ARG A 357 7.18 -5.92 -14.30
C ARG A 357 8.58 -6.06 -13.68
N ASP A 358 9.59 -5.52 -14.37
CA ASP A 358 10.90 -5.26 -13.75
C ASP A 358 10.71 -4.16 -12.70
N GLY A 359 11.12 -4.45 -11.46
CA GLY A 359 11.01 -3.52 -10.35
C GLY A 359 10.44 -4.14 -9.08
N ILE A 360 10.03 -3.28 -8.15
CA ILE A 360 9.48 -3.68 -6.86
C ILE A 360 8.07 -4.22 -7.07
N VAL A 361 7.87 -5.49 -6.75
CA VAL A 361 6.57 -6.18 -6.90
C VAL A 361 6.00 -6.73 -5.59
N PHE A 362 6.78 -6.73 -4.51
CA PHE A 362 6.37 -7.16 -3.17
C PHE A 362 7.16 -6.39 -2.11
N TYR A 363 6.51 -5.79 -1.11
CA TYR A 363 7.19 -5.10 -0.02
C TYR A 363 6.36 -4.92 1.25
N GLY A 364 7.04 -4.82 2.39
CA GLY A 364 6.46 -4.68 3.74
C GLY A 364 7.37 -5.34 4.81
N PRO A 365 6.99 -5.41 6.09
CA PRO A 365 5.73 -4.93 6.66
C PRO A 365 5.74 -3.45 7.05
N ARG A 366 6.88 -2.75 7.01
CA ARG A 366 7.00 -1.34 7.45
C ARG A 366 6.50 -1.11 8.87
N LEU A 367 6.65 -2.11 9.72
CA LEU A 367 6.29 -2.06 11.14
C LEU A 367 7.58 -2.04 11.98
N PRO A 368 7.57 -1.37 13.15
CA PRO A 368 8.72 -1.37 14.04
C PRO A 368 8.91 -2.74 14.70
N LEU A 369 10.17 -3.04 15.01
CA LEU A 369 10.58 -4.15 15.87
C LEU A 369 11.53 -3.62 16.93
N GLU A 370 11.60 -4.28 18.08
CA GLU A 370 12.63 -3.97 19.06
C GLU A 370 14.04 -4.19 18.48
N PRO A 371 15.06 -3.40 18.89
CA PRO A 371 16.43 -3.66 18.50
C PRO A 371 16.85 -5.09 18.85
N GLY A 372 17.61 -5.72 17.96
CA GLY A 372 18.04 -7.09 18.15
C GLY A 372 18.34 -7.82 16.85
N ARG A 373 18.61 -9.12 16.98
CA ARG A 373 18.95 -10.00 15.87
C ARG A 373 17.75 -10.87 15.52
N TYR A 374 17.43 -10.95 14.24
CA TYR A 374 16.25 -11.66 13.74
C TYR A 374 16.62 -12.57 12.59
N ARG A 375 16.03 -13.76 12.56
CA ARG A 375 16.03 -14.63 11.40
C ARG A 375 14.78 -14.35 10.57
N ILE A 376 14.96 -14.13 9.28
CA ILE A 376 13.90 -13.90 8.31
C ILE A 376 13.88 -15.06 7.34
N ARG A 377 12.74 -15.72 7.21
CA ARG A 377 12.50 -16.70 6.14
C ARG A 377 11.37 -16.26 5.24
N VAL A 378 11.52 -16.47 3.94
CA VAL A 378 10.43 -16.30 2.98
C VAL A 378 10.10 -17.67 2.42
N ASP A 379 8.87 -18.12 2.69
CA ASP A 379 8.32 -19.31 2.04
C ASP A 379 7.88 -18.91 0.63
N ALA A 380 8.67 -19.28 -0.37
CA ALA A 380 8.44 -18.96 -1.76
C ALA A 380 8.86 -20.10 -2.68
N THR A 381 8.19 -20.21 -3.82
CA THR A 381 8.51 -21.18 -4.88
C THR A 381 8.59 -20.46 -6.21
N SER A 382 9.62 -20.75 -7.00
CA SER A 382 9.84 -20.16 -8.32
C SER A 382 9.96 -21.25 -9.37
N GLU A 383 9.41 -21.00 -10.56
CA GLU A 383 9.60 -21.84 -11.75
C GLU A 383 10.86 -21.48 -12.54
N ALA A 384 11.65 -20.52 -12.06
CA ALA A 384 12.90 -20.12 -12.70
C ALA A 384 13.85 -21.33 -12.84
N PRO A 385 14.50 -21.51 -14.01
CA PRO A 385 15.47 -22.58 -14.20
C PRO A 385 16.59 -22.56 -13.16
N ASP A 386 17.15 -23.72 -12.82
CA ASP A 386 18.26 -23.82 -11.89
C ASP A 386 19.41 -22.88 -12.29
N GLY A 387 19.82 -22.03 -11.35
CA GLY A 387 20.87 -21.02 -11.56
C GLY A 387 20.44 -19.75 -12.30
N ALA A 388 19.21 -19.66 -12.82
CA ALA A 388 18.66 -18.43 -13.37
C ALA A 388 18.22 -17.50 -12.23
N THR A 389 18.74 -16.26 -12.22
CA THR A 389 18.35 -15.25 -11.24
C THR A 389 16.97 -14.72 -11.57
N TYR A 390 15.98 -14.93 -10.69
CA TYR A 390 14.60 -14.44 -10.92
C TYR A 390 14.30 -13.12 -10.21
N GLY A 391 15.11 -12.76 -9.21
CA GLY A 391 14.96 -11.50 -8.51
C GLY A 391 15.99 -11.26 -7.42
N GLU A 392 15.74 -10.24 -6.63
CA GLU A 392 16.58 -9.82 -5.51
C GLU A 392 15.68 -9.44 -4.33
N TRP A 393 15.92 -10.03 -3.17
CA TRP A 393 15.41 -9.50 -1.91
C TRP A 393 16.33 -8.42 -1.39
N ALA A 394 15.77 -7.31 -0.94
CA ALA A 394 16.49 -6.24 -0.26
C ALA A 394 15.86 -6.00 1.12
N PHE A 395 16.73 -5.85 2.12
CA PHE A 395 16.33 -5.38 3.43
C PHE A 395 16.60 -3.88 3.55
N GLU A 396 15.57 -3.11 3.87
CA GLU A 396 15.64 -1.65 3.94
C GLU A 396 15.10 -1.12 5.27
N GLN A 397 15.71 -0.03 5.73
CA GLN A 397 15.20 0.87 6.76
C GLN A 397 14.86 2.23 6.11
N PRO A 398 14.14 3.14 6.80
CA PRO A 398 13.90 4.50 6.33
C PRO A 398 15.13 5.15 5.70
N ARG A 399 14.88 6.02 4.70
CA ARG A 399 15.86 6.58 3.74
C ARG A 399 16.34 5.65 2.63
N GLY A 400 15.71 4.48 2.45
CA GLY A 400 16.07 3.54 1.38
C GLY A 400 17.50 3.01 1.53
N VAL A 401 18.03 3.02 2.77
CA VAL A 401 19.34 2.47 3.06
C VAL A 401 19.21 0.96 2.97
N VAL A 402 19.54 0.43 1.80
CA VAL A 402 19.63 -1.00 1.59
C VAL A 402 20.76 -1.52 2.48
N ARG A 403 20.40 -2.27 3.52
CA ARG A 403 21.38 -2.86 4.43
C ARG A 403 21.99 -4.10 3.81
N GLN A 404 21.17 -4.93 3.17
CA GLN A 404 21.55 -6.23 2.63
C GLN A 404 20.72 -6.56 1.39
N ARG A 405 21.35 -7.27 0.44
CA ARG A 405 20.72 -7.76 -0.80
C ARG A 405 20.99 -9.25 -0.94
N PHE A 406 19.98 -9.98 -1.38
CA PHE A 406 20.02 -11.42 -1.55
C PHE A 406 19.53 -11.72 -2.97
N PRO A 407 20.44 -11.91 -3.94
CA PRO A 407 20.05 -12.38 -5.26
C PRO A 407 19.47 -13.79 -5.11
N MET A 408 18.37 -14.06 -5.81
CA MET A 408 17.68 -15.34 -5.75
C MET A 408 17.81 -16.06 -7.08
N ALA A 409 18.20 -17.33 -7.06
CA ALA A 409 18.30 -18.16 -8.25
C ALA A 409 17.55 -19.50 -8.11
N GLY A 410 16.97 -19.99 -9.22
CA GLY A 410 16.25 -21.26 -9.24
C GLY A 410 15.15 -21.34 -8.17
N SER A 411 15.15 -22.43 -7.38
CA SER A 411 14.19 -22.72 -6.31
C SER A 411 14.63 -22.24 -4.91
N GLU A 412 15.62 -21.37 -4.83
CA GLU A 412 16.09 -20.85 -3.54
C GLU A 412 15.00 -20.06 -2.81
N THR A 413 14.86 -20.33 -1.51
CA THR A 413 14.09 -19.53 -0.55
C THR A 413 15.02 -18.63 0.23
N LEU A 414 14.51 -17.45 0.63
CA LEU A 414 15.30 -16.58 1.51
C LEU A 414 15.27 -17.16 2.92
N ASP A 415 16.44 -17.45 3.49
CA ASP A 415 16.62 -17.74 4.92
C ASP A 415 17.89 -17.02 5.37
N THR A 416 17.72 -15.91 6.08
CA THR A 416 18.82 -15.01 6.43
C THR A 416 18.69 -14.48 7.85
N THR A 417 19.77 -13.89 8.36
CA THR A 417 19.79 -13.21 9.65
C THR A 417 20.13 -11.75 9.48
N ILE A 418 19.34 -10.89 10.12
CA ILE A 418 19.50 -9.44 10.11
C ILE A 418 19.72 -8.92 11.53
N ASP A 419 20.48 -7.84 11.64
CA ASP A 419 20.68 -7.10 12.88
C ASP A 419 19.95 -5.75 12.76
N LEU A 420 19.02 -5.50 13.68
CA LEU A 420 18.27 -4.24 13.78
C LEU A 420 18.87 -3.38 14.90
N PRO A 421 19.62 -2.31 14.57
CA PRO A 421 20.28 -1.49 15.57
C PRO A 421 19.33 -0.51 16.28
N SER A 422 18.12 -0.32 15.75
CA SER A 422 17.12 0.62 16.25
C SER A 422 15.72 0.06 16.04
N ASN A 423 14.73 0.68 16.70
CA ASN A 423 13.32 0.35 16.53
C ASN A 423 12.64 1.08 15.37
N LEU A 424 13.40 1.50 14.36
CA LEU A 424 12.82 2.07 13.15
C LEU A 424 12.00 1.00 12.41
N PRO A 425 10.97 1.40 11.65
CA PRO A 425 10.27 0.47 10.79
C PRO A 425 11.25 -0.15 9.79
N TRP A 426 11.00 -1.37 9.39
CA TRP A 426 11.81 -2.05 8.40
C TRP A 426 10.93 -2.60 7.28
N GLN A 427 11.53 -2.82 6.12
CA GLN A 427 10.85 -3.48 5.03
C GLN A 427 11.77 -4.49 4.32
N LEU A 428 11.18 -5.61 3.99
CA LEU A 428 11.65 -6.54 3.00
C LEU A 428 11.05 -6.13 1.65
N VAL A 429 11.88 -6.04 0.62
CA VAL A 429 11.50 -5.63 -0.73
C VAL A 429 11.94 -6.69 -1.71
N PHE A 430 11.05 -7.14 -2.58
CA PHE A 430 11.40 -8.01 -3.70
C PHE A 430 11.42 -7.21 -5.00
N VAL A 431 12.58 -7.21 -5.65
CA VAL A 431 12.77 -6.67 -7.00
C VAL A 431 12.77 -7.84 -7.99
N ARG A 432 11.70 -7.97 -8.77
CA ARG A 432 11.57 -9.01 -9.79
C ARG A 432 12.42 -8.65 -11.01
N ARG A 433 13.14 -9.63 -11.56
CA ARG A 433 14.07 -9.47 -12.71
C ARG A 433 13.73 -10.33 -13.91
N THR A 434 12.93 -11.38 -13.71
CA THR A 434 12.49 -12.28 -14.79
C THR A 434 10.99 -12.43 -14.78
N ASP A 435 10.50 -13.01 -15.86
CA ASP A 435 9.10 -13.32 -16.09
C ASP A 435 8.77 -14.74 -15.65
N ASP A 436 9.61 -15.38 -14.83
CA ASP A 436 9.31 -16.72 -14.33
C ASP A 436 8.24 -16.65 -13.24
N ALA A 437 7.35 -17.65 -13.19
CA ALA A 437 6.31 -17.68 -12.18
C ALA A 437 6.92 -17.77 -10.77
N LEU A 438 6.36 -17.02 -9.83
CA LEU A 438 6.79 -16.95 -8.44
C LEU A 438 5.56 -16.98 -7.54
N SER A 439 5.54 -17.85 -6.54
CA SER A 439 4.58 -17.81 -5.44
C SER A 439 5.31 -17.47 -4.15
N ILE A 440 4.77 -16.55 -3.37
CA ILE A 440 5.25 -16.18 -2.05
C ILE A 440 4.12 -16.47 -1.09
N ARG A 441 4.31 -17.41 -0.16
CA ARG A 441 3.25 -17.81 0.78
C ARG A 441 3.27 -16.96 2.05
N SER A 442 4.44 -16.78 2.65
CA SER A 442 4.57 -16.08 3.91
C SER A 442 5.98 -15.53 4.15
N VAL A 443 6.06 -14.53 5.02
CA VAL A 443 7.29 -14.04 5.62
C VAL A 443 7.31 -14.42 7.10
N GLU A 444 8.27 -15.25 7.47
CA GLU A 444 8.51 -15.68 8.84
C GLU A 444 9.59 -14.84 9.50
N ILE A 445 9.37 -14.46 10.76
CA ILE A 445 10.27 -13.64 11.54
C ILE A 445 10.47 -14.32 12.90
N GLU A 446 11.71 -14.65 13.23
CA GLU A 446 12.10 -15.27 14.50
C GLU A 446 13.10 -14.37 15.22
N ARG A 447 12.83 -14.01 16.48
CA ARG A 447 13.79 -13.24 17.27
C ARG A 447 14.87 -14.18 17.82
N LEU A 448 16.12 -13.94 17.47
CA LEU A 448 17.26 -14.72 17.96
C LEU A 448 17.74 -14.18 19.32
N LYS A 449 18.19 -15.11 20.18
CA LYS A 449 18.68 -14.81 21.53
C LYS A 449 20.12 -14.34 21.55
#